data_AF-A0A4Y9ZPB8-F1
#
_entry.id   AF-A0A4Y9ZPB8-F1
#
_cell.length_a   1.000
_cell.length_b   1.000
_cell.length_c   1.000
_cell.angle_alpha   90.00
_cell.angle_beta   90.00
_cell.angle_gamma   90.00
#
_symmetry.space_group_name_H-M   'P 1'
#
loop_
_entity.id
_entity.type
_entity.pdbx_description
1 polymer ?
#
loop_
_entity_poly.entity_id
_entity_poly.type
_entity_poly.pdbx_seq_one_letter_code
_entity_poly.pdbx_strand_id
1 'polypeptide(L)'
;MASALIELLLLCALALPASAQDDSRLENITASGYDTDPILHYRPNFGRSLPTQILITGVVLTLVAVLLIHLLFTAQYHWKLAQANYILQMSAVLTLLTSLIASLKIILDHAVKASQQWPFMLDYIGVDLPPLMYGDDGWSTGGLVGWLFMNATTSALIQITHIQFLTLMYPSRLEARLIFALLGPLAIVAAVMQMIPVSSSDNLVSIAYAVRNVCNATLSFLFTTSLFLWGILINRKQAWRTDGGTAAFGTAALTLAVISTALTLIY
;
A
#
# COMPACT_ATOMS: atom_id res chain seq x y z
N MET A 1 16.39 4.04 19.25
CA MET A 1 16.16 3.42 17.92
C MET A 1 15.42 2.08 18.00
N ALA A 2 15.59 1.30 19.09
CA ALA A 2 14.75 0.11 19.35
C ALA A 2 13.27 0.44 19.65
N SER A 3 12.95 1.65 20.16
CA SER A 3 11.55 2.02 20.47
C SER A 3 10.68 2.23 19.22
N ALA A 4 11.23 2.72 18.09
CA ALA A 4 10.45 2.93 16.87
C ALA A 4 10.05 1.60 16.19
N LEU A 5 10.90 0.57 16.31
CA LEU A 5 10.62 -0.77 15.81
C LEU A 5 9.60 -1.49 16.71
N ILE A 6 9.66 -1.24 18.03
CA ILE A 6 8.66 -1.71 19.00
C ILE A 6 7.32 -0.99 18.77
N GLU A 7 7.30 0.31 18.48
CA GLU A 7 6.08 1.06 18.17
C GLU A 7 5.44 0.62 16.83
N LEU A 8 6.24 0.29 15.81
CA LEU A 8 5.73 -0.26 14.55
C LEU A 8 5.19 -1.69 14.73
N LEU A 9 5.80 -2.50 15.60
CA LEU A 9 5.31 -3.83 15.99
C LEU A 9 4.05 -3.74 16.86
N LEU A 10 3.94 -2.72 17.73
CA LEU A 10 2.73 -2.43 18.51
C LEU A 10 1.59 -1.93 17.62
N LEU A 11 1.87 -1.14 16.59
CA LEU A 11 0.89 -0.72 15.58
C LEU A 11 0.40 -1.91 14.74
N CYS A 12 1.26 -2.90 14.44
CA CYS A 12 0.83 -4.15 13.81
C CYS A 12 0.08 -5.08 14.78
N ALA A 13 0.40 -5.07 16.08
CA ALA A 13 -0.32 -5.82 17.11
C ALA A 13 -1.72 -5.25 17.39
N LEU A 14 -1.91 -3.93 17.24
CA LEU A 14 -3.21 -3.26 17.32
C LEU A 14 -4.13 -3.50 16.11
N ALA A 15 -3.60 -4.07 15.02
CA ALA A 15 -4.35 -4.41 13.81
C ALA A 15 -4.85 -5.87 13.77
N LEU A 16 -4.54 -6.68 14.79
CA LEU A 16 -5.22 -7.96 14.98
C LEU A 16 -6.64 -7.68 15.49
N PRO A 17 -7.69 -8.28 14.89
CA PRO A 17 -9.03 -8.15 15.44
C PRO A 17 -9.01 -8.70 16.86
N ALA A 18 -9.29 -7.85 17.84
CA ALA A 18 -9.62 -8.29 19.18
C ALA A 18 -10.86 -9.18 19.07
N SER A 19 -10.66 -10.49 19.07
CA SER A 19 -11.71 -11.45 19.37
C SER A 19 -12.12 -11.19 20.82
N ALA A 20 -13.21 -10.45 21.01
CA ALA A 20 -13.83 -10.28 22.32
C ALA A 20 -14.28 -11.68 22.78
N GLN A 21 -13.56 -12.22 23.77
CA GLN A 21 -13.87 -13.46 24.45
C GLN A 21 -14.72 -13.16 25.67
N ASP A 22 -15.75 -14.00 25.85
CA ASP A 22 -16.77 -14.04 26.91
C ASP A 22 -16.30 -13.53 28.29
N ASP A 23 -17.13 -12.67 28.90
CA ASP A 23 -17.16 -12.56 30.36
C ASP A 23 -18.61 -12.73 30.84
N SER A 24 -18.90 -13.96 31.26
CA SER A 24 -20.13 -14.33 31.94
C SER A 24 -20.17 -13.69 33.33
N ARG A 25 -21.37 -13.22 33.71
CA ARG A 25 -21.87 -12.87 35.06
C ARG A 25 -21.82 -11.38 35.43
N LEU A 26 -22.86 -10.66 35.03
CA LEU A 26 -23.56 -9.70 35.90
C LEU A 26 -25.06 -9.81 35.60
N GLU A 27 -25.77 -10.48 36.49
CA GLU A 27 -27.22 -10.63 36.44
C GLU A 27 -27.93 -9.28 36.68
N ASN A 28 -29.00 -9.08 35.90
CA ASN A 28 -30.26 -8.47 36.31
C ASN A 28 -30.38 -6.93 36.29
N ILE A 29 -30.63 -6.34 35.11
CA ILE A 29 -31.60 -5.23 34.96
C ILE A 29 -32.38 -5.42 33.65
N THR A 30 -33.70 -5.41 33.79
CA THR A 30 -34.75 -5.40 32.77
C THR A 30 -34.46 -4.50 31.55
N ALA A 31 -34.18 -5.11 30.41
CA ALA A 31 -34.53 -4.59 29.09
C ALA A 31 -34.66 -5.81 28.16
N SER A 32 -35.75 -5.89 27.39
CA SER A 32 -35.82 -6.78 26.23
C SER A 32 -34.89 -6.25 25.13
N GLY A 33 -33.59 -6.14 25.44
CA GLY A 33 -32.53 -5.87 24.50
C GLY A 33 -32.05 -7.20 23.94
N TYR A 34 -31.86 -7.27 22.64
CA TYR A 34 -31.16 -8.41 22.05
C TYR A 34 -29.75 -8.48 22.67
N ASP A 35 -29.28 -9.69 23.05
CA ASP A 35 -27.93 -9.93 23.60
C ASP A 35 -26.81 -9.42 22.68
N THR A 36 -27.13 -9.23 21.40
CA THR A 36 -26.26 -8.67 20.37
C THR A 36 -27.06 -7.72 19.49
N ASP A 37 -26.53 -6.52 19.23
CA ASP A 37 -27.11 -5.57 18.28
C ASP A 37 -27.02 -6.14 16.85
N PRO A 38 -28.14 -6.53 16.22
CA PRO A 38 -28.14 -7.19 14.91
C PRO A 38 -27.59 -6.28 13.80
N ILE A 39 -27.53 -4.96 14.01
CA ILE A 39 -26.98 -4.03 13.02
C ILE A 39 -25.46 -4.12 12.92
N LEU A 40 -24.78 -4.66 13.94
CA LEU A 40 -23.32 -4.83 13.94
C LEU A 40 -22.86 -5.81 12.86
N HIS A 41 -23.68 -6.81 12.51
CA HIS A 41 -23.35 -7.78 11.45
C HIS A 41 -23.24 -7.13 10.06
N TYR A 42 -23.97 -6.03 9.84
CA TYR A 42 -23.97 -5.30 8.57
C TYR A 42 -22.90 -4.20 8.52
N ARG A 43 -22.15 -3.95 9.61
CA ARG A 43 -21.11 -2.93 9.59
C ARG A 43 -19.88 -3.47 8.85
N PRO A 44 -19.29 -2.67 7.93
CA PRO A 44 -18.02 -3.03 7.35
C PRO A 44 -16.94 -3.13 8.44
N ASN A 45 -15.95 -3.97 8.19
CA ASN A 45 -14.80 -4.12 9.08
C ASN A 45 -14.21 -2.74 9.42
N PHE A 46 -13.87 -2.51 10.69
CA PHE A 46 -13.26 -1.28 11.17
C PHE A 46 -12.02 -0.85 10.34
N GLY A 47 -11.30 -1.81 9.74
CA GLY A 47 -10.20 -1.52 8.82
C GLY A 47 -10.60 -0.71 7.56
N ARG A 48 -11.90 -0.70 7.21
CA ARG A 48 -12.46 0.11 6.11
C ARG A 48 -13.12 1.40 6.60
N SER A 49 -12.82 1.82 7.83
CA SER A 49 -13.40 3.03 8.40
C SER A 49 -12.68 4.30 7.95
N LEU A 50 -13.41 5.41 7.87
CA LEU A 50 -12.87 6.71 7.47
C LEU A 50 -11.72 7.18 8.39
N PRO A 51 -11.79 7.06 9.74
CA PRO A 51 -10.65 7.38 10.60
C PRO A 51 -9.42 6.54 10.29
N THR A 52 -9.61 5.24 10.05
CA THR A 52 -8.50 4.33 9.73
C THR A 52 -7.88 4.69 8.37
N GLN A 53 -8.71 5.05 7.39
CA GLN A 53 -8.26 5.52 6.09
C GLN A 53 -7.42 6.81 6.22
N ILE A 54 -7.91 7.84 6.95
CA ILE A 54 -7.16 9.08 7.18
C ILE A 54 -5.84 8.78 7.90
N LEU A 55 -5.86 7.94 8.94
CA LEU A 55 -4.68 7.57 9.71
C LEU A 55 -3.63 6.90 8.83
N ILE A 56 -4.01 5.84 8.09
CA ILE A 56 -3.08 5.08 7.24
C ILE A 56 -2.55 5.98 6.11
N THR A 57 -3.41 6.73 5.42
CA THR A 57 -2.97 7.66 4.36
C THR A 57 -2.04 8.73 4.92
N GLY A 58 -2.30 9.26 6.12
CA GLY A 58 -1.43 10.20 6.81
C GLY A 58 -0.07 9.62 7.16
N VAL A 59 -0.02 8.41 7.73
CA VAL A 59 1.25 7.71 8.03
C VAL A 59 2.05 7.50 6.75
N VAL A 60 1.45 6.96 5.69
CA VAL A 60 2.14 6.74 4.41
C VAL A 60 2.64 8.07 3.82
N LEU A 61 1.84 9.13 3.89
CA LEU A 61 2.25 10.47 3.44
C LEU A 61 3.48 10.98 4.18
N THR A 62 3.53 10.84 5.51
CA THR A 62 4.70 11.25 6.30
C THR A 62 5.95 10.45 5.96
N LEU A 63 5.83 9.13 5.79
CA LEU A 63 6.95 8.27 5.39
C LEU A 63 7.49 8.65 4.01
N VAL A 64 6.60 8.92 3.04
CA VAL A 64 6.98 9.35 1.69
C VAL A 64 7.62 10.74 1.71
N ALA A 65 7.14 11.67 2.54
CA ALA A 65 7.74 12.99 2.71
C ALA A 65 9.15 12.91 3.31
N VAL A 66 9.34 12.09 4.36
CA VAL A 66 10.66 11.84 4.95
C VAL A 66 11.60 11.20 3.94
N LEU A 67 11.11 10.23 3.16
CA LEU A 67 11.87 9.60 2.08
C LEU A 67 12.30 10.62 1.03
N LEU A 68 11.42 11.53 0.61
CA LEU A 68 11.75 12.61 -0.33
C LEU A 68 12.85 13.52 0.22
N ILE A 69 12.72 13.97 1.46
CA ILE A 69 13.73 14.81 2.12
C ILE A 69 15.08 14.08 2.16
N HIS A 70 15.07 12.78 2.50
CA HIS A 70 16.27 11.96 2.51
C HIS A 70 16.92 11.85 1.12
N LEU A 71 16.13 11.61 0.06
CA LEU A 71 16.61 11.55 -1.32
C LEU A 71 17.23 12.88 -1.76
N LEU A 72 16.62 14.02 -1.40
CA LEU A 72 17.15 15.35 -1.69
C LEU A 72 18.49 15.61 -1.00
N PHE A 73 18.62 15.27 0.29
CA PHE A 73 19.87 15.46 1.01
C PHE A 73 20.98 14.52 0.55
N THR A 74 20.63 13.32 0.09
CA THR A 74 21.61 12.33 -0.39
C THR A 74 21.83 12.39 -1.91
N ALA A 75 21.25 13.38 -2.60
CA ALA A 75 21.29 13.53 -4.05
C ALA A 75 22.72 13.52 -4.61
N GLN A 76 23.64 14.25 -3.97
CA GLN A 76 25.03 14.37 -4.42
C GLN A 76 25.78 13.04 -4.43
N TYR A 77 25.40 12.10 -3.55
CA TYR A 77 25.98 10.78 -3.46
C TYR A 77 25.36 9.82 -4.48
N HIS A 78 24.02 9.69 -4.46
CA HIS A 78 23.30 8.73 -5.29
C HIS A 78 23.36 9.07 -6.78
N TRP A 79 23.41 10.36 -7.14
CA TRP A 79 23.56 10.80 -8.52
C TRP A 79 24.87 10.30 -9.15
N LYS A 80 25.97 10.24 -8.39
CA LYS A 80 27.26 9.78 -8.91
C LYS A 80 27.37 8.27 -9.01
N LEU A 81 26.68 7.54 -8.12
CA LEU A 81 26.79 6.09 -8.03
C LEU A 81 25.85 5.37 -9.01
N ALA A 82 24.58 5.78 -9.10
CA ALA A 82 23.56 5.10 -9.89
C ALA A 82 22.46 6.06 -10.36
N GLN A 83 22.73 6.83 -11.41
CA GLN A 83 21.84 7.87 -11.96
C GLN A 83 20.44 7.36 -12.28
N ALA A 84 20.32 6.21 -12.97
CA ALA A 84 19.03 5.66 -13.37
C ALA A 84 18.15 5.31 -12.15
N ASN A 85 18.73 4.68 -11.13
CA ASN A 85 17.99 4.35 -9.92
C ASN A 85 17.56 5.60 -9.15
N TYR A 86 18.44 6.60 -9.07
CA TYR A 86 18.11 7.87 -8.41
C TYR A 86 16.95 8.59 -9.10
N ILE A 87 16.97 8.69 -10.44
CA ILE A 87 15.89 9.33 -11.21
C ILE A 87 14.58 8.56 -11.04
N LEU A 88 14.61 7.22 -11.09
CA LEU A 88 13.43 6.38 -10.89
C LEU A 88 12.86 6.49 -9.48
N GLN A 89 13.70 6.52 -8.45
CA GLN A 89 13.24 6.70 -7.07
C GLN A 89 12.66 8.09 -6.86
N MET A 90 13.28 9.14 -7.40
CA MET A 90 12.75 10.50 -7.35
C MET A 90 11.39 10.62 -8.05
N SER A 91 11.25 10.05 -9.25
CA SER A 91 9.96 10.10 -9.97
C SER A 91 8.88 9.30 -9.23
N ALA A 92 9.19 8.09 -8.76
CA ALA A 92 8.24 7.28 -8.00
C ALA A 92 7.75 7.98 -6.73
N VAL A 93 8.66 8.59 -5.96
CA VAL A 93 8.32 9.30 -4.72
C VAL A 93 7.50 10.56 -5.01
N LEU A 94 7.82 11.34 -6.03
CA LEU A 94 7.05 12.54 -6.39
C LEU A 94 5.64 12.20 -6.89
N THR A 95 5.50 11.18 -7.74
CA THR A 95 4.18 10.74 -8.23
C THR A 95 3.35 10.16 -7.09
N LEU A 96 3.94 9.34 -6.22
CA LEU A 96 3.26 8.78 -5.05
C LEU A 96 2.83 9.89 -4.06
N LEU A 97 3.71 10.86 -3.79
CA LEU A 97 3.39 12.01 -2.94
C LEU A 97 2.19 12.80 -3.49
N THR A 98 2.19 13.06 -4.80
CA THR A 98 1.08 13.74 -5.47
C THR A 98 -0.23 12.96 -5.34
N SER A 99 -0.18 11.64 -5.55
CA SER A 99 -1.34 10.75 -5.40
C SER A 99 -1.88 10.73 -3.96
N LEU A 100 -1.01 10.70 -2.96
CA LEU A 100 -1.40 10.71 -1.54
C LEU A 100 -2.02 12.04 -1.13
N ILE A 101 -1.45 13.17 -1.57
CA ILE A 101 -2.01 14.51 -1.32
C ILE A 101 -3.40 14.62 -1.97
N ALA A 102 -3.55 14.18 -3.22
CA ALA A 102 -4.84 14.19 -3.91
C ALA A 102 -5.88 13.32 -3.18
N SER A 103 -5.49 12.11 -2.78
CA SER A 103 -6.35 11.19 -2.02
C SER A 103 -6.81 11.81 -0.69
N LEU A 104 -5.85 12.33 0.10
CA LEU A 104 -6.13 12.93 1.40
C LEU A 104 -7.06 14.14 1.26
N LYS A 105 -6.84 14.99 0.24
CA LYS A 105 -7.69 16.15 -0.05
C LYS A 105 -9.13 15.73 -0.34
N ILE A 106 -9.35 14.69 -1.15
CA ILE A 106 -10.69 14.18 -1.45
C ILE A 106 -11.36 13.64 -0.18
N ILE A 107 -10.64 12.82 0.60
CA ILE A 107 -11.16 12.23 1.83
C ILE A 107 -11.55 13.32 2.85
N LEU A 108 -10.69 14.33 3.04
CA LEU A 108 -10.96 15.45 3.94
C LEU A 108 -12.11 16.34 3.45
N ASP A 109 -12.20 16.61 2.15
CA ASP A 109 -13.34 17.35 1.58
C ASP A 109 -14.67 16.62 1.83
N HIS A 110 -14.69 15.28 1.67
CA HIS A 110 -15.85 14.46 2.00
C HIS A 110 -16.19 14.52 3.49
N ALA A 111 -15.19 14.39 4.37
CA ALA A 111 -15.40 14.49 5.82
C ALA A 111 -15.94 15.87 6.23
N VAL A 112 -15.45 16.96 5.63
CA VAL A 112 -15.93 18.32 5.88
C VAL A 112 -17.38 18.48 5.42
N LYS A 113 -17.72 18.04 4.21
CA LYS A 113 -19.10 18.09 3.71
C LYS A 113 -20.06 17.28 4.58
N ALA A 114 -19.68 16.06 4.97
CA ALA A 114 -20.47 15.24 5.88
C ALA A 114 -20.69 15.94 7.22
N SER A 115 -19.64 16.57 7.78
CA SER A 115 -19.73 17.30 9.06
C SER A 115 -20.65 18.53 9.00
N GLN A 116 -20.82 19.15 7.83
CA GLN A 116 -21.73 20.28 7.63
C GLN A 116 -23.19 19.84 7.60
N GLN A 117 -23.47 18.62 7.13
CA GLN A 117 -24.82 18.08 7.06
C GLN A 117 -25.22 17.37 8.36
N TRP A 118 -24.29 16.66 9.00
CA TRP A 118 -24.47 15.95 10.25
C TRP A 118 -23.44 16.42 11.28
N PRO A 119 -23.70 17.54 11.99
CA PRO A 119 -22.76 18.06 12.98
C PRO A 119 -22.52 17.00 14.06
N PHE A 120 -21.24 16.75 14.38
CA PHE A 120 -20.77 15.73 15.32
C PHE A 120 -20.85 14.26 14.87
N MET A 121 -21.19 14.01 13.60
CA MET A 121 -21.13 12.65 13.03
C MET A 121 -20.00 12.55 12.00
N LEU A 122 -19.06 11.64 12.25
CA LEU A 122 -18.04 11.26 11.27
C LEU A 122 -18.52 9.98 10.59
N ASP A 123 -18.46 9.93 9.26
CA ASP A 123 -18.84 8.71 8.53
C ASP A 123 -17.98 7.54 9.01
N TYR A 124 -18.65 6.47 9.41
CA TYR A 124 -17.95 5.25 9.83
C TYR A 124 -17.28 4.57 8.63
N ILE A 125 -17.81 4.75 7.41
CA ILE A 125 -17.36 4.07 6.20
C ILE A 125 -16.38 4.96 5.45
N GLY A 126 -15.24 4.39 5.05
CA GLY A 126 -14.24 5.08 4.24
C GLY A 126 -14.81 5.53 2.89
N VAL A 127 -14.19 6.55 2.32
CA VAL A 127 -14.55 7.07 1.00
C VAL A 127 -13.90 6.17 -0.05
N ASP A 128 -14.66 5.74 -1.06
CA ASP A 128 -14.12 5.03 -2.21
C ASP A 128 -13.41 6.00 -3.17
N LEU A 129 -12.19 5.64 -3.61
CA LEU A 129 -11.42 6.42 -4.59
C LEU A 129 -11.08 5.56 -5.82
N PRO A 130 -11.55 5.92 -7.03
CA PRO A 130 -12.47 7.02 -7.33
C PRO A 130 -13.89 6.72 -6.80
N PRO A 131 -14.69 7.75 -6.43
CA PRO A 131 -16.06 7.51 -5.99
C PRO A 131 -16.89 7.08 -7.21
N LEU A 132 -17.19 5.79 -7.31
CA LEU A 132 -17.94 5.18 -8.42
C LEU A 132 -19.46 5.40 -8.30
N MET A 133 -19.91 6.43 -7.59
CA MET A 133 -21.33 6.67 -7.35
C MET A 133 -22.07 6.96 -8.67
N TYR A 134 -23.06 6.10 -8.93
CA TYR A 134 -24.02 6.13 -10.02
C TYR A 134 -24.95 7.36 -9.87
N GLY A 135 -24.77 8.40 -10.69
CA GLY A 135 -25.62 9.60 -10.68
C GLY A 135 -24.96 10.87 -11.23
N ASP A 136 -25.71 11.98 -11.25
CA ASP A 136 -25.32 13.28 -11.84
C ASP A 136 -24.14 14.00 -11.12
N ASP A 137 -23.73 13.53 -9.94
CA ASP A 137 -22.58 14.03 -9.15
C ASP A 137 -21.29 13.18 -9.29
N GLY A 138 -21.26 12.27 -10.27
CA GLY A 138 -20.10 11.43 -10.57
C GLY A 138 -18.89 12.22 -11.08
N TRP A 139 -17.68 11.67 -10.91
CA TRP A 139 -16.48 12.26 -11.51
C TRP A 139 -16.64 12.39 -13.03
N SER A 140 -16.19 13.53 -13.58
CA SER A 140 -16.13 13.68 -15.04
C SER A 140 -15.24 12.58 -15.64
N THR A 141 -15.54 12.15 -16.86
CA THR A 141 -14.74 11.12 -17.55
C THR A 141 -13.26 11.49 -17.58
N GLY A 142 -12.95 12.76 -17.79
CA GLY A 142 -11.57 13.27 -17.74
C GLY A 142 -10.93 13.14 -16.35
N GLY A 143 -11.67 13.44 -15.28
CA GLY A 143 -11.21 13.23 -13.91
C GLY A 143 -10.94 11.76 -13.60
N LEU A 144 -11.86 10.88 -14.01
CA LEU A 144 -11.72 9.43 -13.80
C LEU A 144 -10.49 8.86 -14.52
N VAL A 145 -10.34 9.21 -15.80
CA VAL A 145 -9.16 8.80 -16.59
C VAL A 145 -7.88 9.34 -15.96
N GLY A 146 -7.87 10.60 -15.52
CA GLY A 146 -6.74 11.20 -14.82
C GLY A 146 -6.37 10.44 -13.54
N TRP A 147 -7.36 10.04 -12.73
CA TRP A 147 -7.17 9.26 -11.51
C TRP A 147 -6.58 7.87 -11.81
N LEU A 148 -7.17 7.15 -12.76
CA LEU A 148 -6.71 5.82 -13.15
C LEU A 148 -5.30 5.88 -13.75
N PHE A 149 -5.00 6.93 -14.54
CA PHE A 149 -3.67 7.15 -15.08
C PHE A 149 -2.63 7.46 -14.00
N MET A 150 -2.98 8.30 -13.02
CA MET A 150 -2.13 8.59 -11.85
C MET A 150 -1.82 7.31 -11.07
N ASN A 151 -2.83 6.47 -10.81
CA ASN A 151 -2.65 5.21 -10.10
C ASN A 151 -1.82 4.21 -10.91
N ALA A 152 -2.11 4.06 -12.21
CA ALA A 152 -1.34 3.21 -13.11
C ALA A 152 0.13 3.62 -13.17
N THR A 153 0.39 4.93 -13.28
CA THR A 153 1.75 5.48 -13.32
C THR A 153 2.47 5.29 -11.98
N THR A 154 1.81 5.58 -10.86
CA THR A 154 2.36 5.37 -9.51
C THR A 154 2.70 3.91 -9.29
N SER A 155 1.78 3.01 -9.62
CA SER A 155 1.96 1.56 -9.51
C SER A 155 3.12 1.08 -10.39
N ALA A 156 3.20 1.54 -11.64
CA ALA A 156 4.27 1.18 -12.55
C ALA A 156 5.64 1.65 -12.04
N LEU A 157 5.76 2.91 -11.60
CA LEU A 157 7.01 3.47 -11.09
C LEU A 157 7.49 2.75 -9.82
N ILE A 158 6.58 2.38 -8.91
CA ILE A 158 6.93 1.61 -7.71
C ILE A 158 7.43 0.21 -8.10
N GLN A 159 6.73 -0.49 -8.99
CA GLN A 159 7.16 -1.83 -9.41
C GLN A 159 8.50 -1.78 -10.16
N ILE A 160 8.71 -0.77 -11.01
CA ILE A 160 9.99 -0.57 -11.72
C ILE A 160 11.13 -0.27 -10.74
N THR A 161 10.91 0.54 -9.70
CA THR A 161 11.94 0.80 -8.69
C THR A 161 12.29 -0.45 -7.87
N HIS A 162 11.31 -1.29 -7.54
CA HIS A 162 11.56 -2.59 -6.90
C HIS A 162 12.36 -3.53 -7.80
N ILE A 163 12.01 -3.62 -9.09
CA ILE A 163 12.76 -4.42 -10.07
C ILE A 163 14.19 -3.89 -10.20
N GLN A 164 14.37 -2.58 -10.33
CA GLN A 164 15.67 -1.94 -10.44
C GLN A 164 16.53 -2.15 -9.18
N PHE A 165 15.90 -2.17 -8.01
CA PHE A 165 16.57 -2.48 -6.76
C PHE A 165 17.08 -3.94 -6.75
N LEU A 166 16.24 -4.90 -7.16
CA LEU A 166 16.65 -6.30 -7.29
C LEU A 166 17.80 -6.45 -8.30
N THR A 167 17.72 -5.84 -9.47
CA THR A 167 18.77 -5.97 -10.49
C THR A 167 20.12 -5.40 -10.05
N LEU A 168 20.14 -4.43 -9.13
CA LEU A 168 21.37 -3.91 -8.53
C LEU A 168 21.94 -4.81 -7.43
N MET A 169 21.10 -5.55 -6.70
CA MET A 169 21.57 -6.48 -5.66
C MET A 169 22.21 -7.75 -6.22
N TYR A 170 21.74 -8.21 -7.38
CA TYR A 170 22.27 -9.41 -8.03
C TYR A 170 23.46 -9.05 -8.94
N PRO A 171 24.68 -9.50 -8.62
CA PRO A 171 25.89 -9.06 -9.33
C PRO A 171 26.01 -9.62 -10.75
N SER A 172 25.32 -10.72 -11.09
CA SER A 172 25.45 -11.35 -12.40
C SER A 172 24.50 -10.74 -13.43
N ARG A 173 25.02 -10.51 -14.65
CA ARG A 173 24.24 -9.96 -15.77
C ARG A 173 23.13 -10.90 -16.25
N LEU A 174 23.30 -12.20 -16.05
CA LEU A 174 22.28 -13.19 -16.41
C LEU A 174 21.11 -13.17 -15.43
N GLU A 175 21.36 -13.10 -14.12
CA GLU A 175 20.30 -12.96 -13.11
C GLU A 175 19.55 -11.64 -13.29
N ALA A 176 20.26 -10.53 -13.50
CA ALA A 176 19.61 -9.24 -13.73
C ALA A 176 18.70 -9.24 -14.98
N ARG A 177 19.13 -9.89 -16.08
CA ARG A 177 18.29 -10.06 -17.28
C ARG A 177 17.10 -10.97 -17.03
N LEU A 178 17.28 -12.05 -16.27
CA LEU A 178 16.20 -12.97 -15.92
C LEU A 178 15.14 -12.28 -15.05
N ILE A 179 15.56 -11.52 -14.03
CA ILE A 179 14.67 -10.72 -13.18
C ILE A 179 13.89 -9.72 -14.03
N PHE A 180 14.57 -8.98 -14.91
CA PHE A 180 13.90 -8.00 -15.76
C PHE A 180 12.93 -8.67 -16.76
N ALA A 181 13.32 -9.79 -17.36
CA ALA A 181 12.48 -10.53 -18.31
C ALA A 181 11.24 -11.16 -17.65
N LEU A 182 11.34 -11.56 -16.37
CA LEU A 182 10.23 -12.16 -15.63
C LEU A 182 9.30 -11.11 -15.00
N LEU A 183 9.85 -10.12 -14.29
CA LEU A 183 9.06 -9.15 -13.53
C LEU A 183 8.59 -7.97 -14.39
N GLY A 184 9.35 -7.57 -15.41
CA GLY A 184 9.03 -6.43 -16.27
C GLY A 184 7.66 -6.56 -16.97
N PRO A 185 7.40 -7.66 -17.69
CA PRO A 185 6.10 -7.87 -18.35
C PRO A 185 4.94 -7.91 -17.36
N LEU A 186 5.10 -8.55 -16.20
CA LEU A 186 4.08 -8.60 -15.16
C LEU A 186 3.72 -7.21 -14.63
N ALA A 187 4.73 -6.36 -14.41
CA ALA A 187 4.53 -4.98 -13.96
C ALA A 187 3.77 -4.15 -14.98
N ILE A 188 4.09 -4.31 -16.28
CA ILE A 188 3.39 -3.62 -17.37
C ILE A 188 1.94 -4.07 -17.45
N VAL A 189 1.67 -5.38 -17.43
CA VAL A 189 0.30 -5.91 -17.47
C VAL A 189 -0.50 -5.41 -16.27
N ALA A 190 0.06 -5.46 -15.05
CA ALA A 190 -0.62 -4.96 -13.86
C ALA A 190 -0.96 -3.45 -13.93
N ALA A 191 -0.09 -2.64 -14.54
CA ALA A 191 -0.33 -1.20 -14.73
C ALA A 191 -1.37 -0.93 -15.83
N VAL A 192 -1.32 -1.64 -16.96
CA VAL A 192 -2.30 -1.49 -18.04
C VAL A 192 -3.70 -1.91 -17.59
N MET A 193 -3.80 -3.00 -16.82
CA MET A 193 -5.08 -3.49 -16.29
C MET A 193 -5.75 -2.48 -15.33
N GLN A 194 -4.99 -1.53 -14.76
CA GLN A 194 -5.57 -0.43 -13.94
C GLN A 194 -6.36 0.59 -14.75
N MET A 195 -6.18 0.66 -16.07
CA MET A 195 -6.90 1.59 -16.94
C MET A 195 -8.18 1.02 -17.55
N ILE A 196 -8.38 -0.30 -17.50
CA ILE A 196 -9.55 -0.97 -18.07
C ILE A 196 -10.89 -0.59 -17.41
N PRO A 197 -10.98 -0.19 -16.13
CA PRO A 197 -12.22 0.28 -15.52
C PRO A 197 -12.88 1.50 -16.21
N VAL A 198 -12.23 2.15 -17.18
CA VAL A 198 -12.87 3.17 -18.04
C VAL A 198 -13.91 2.56 -18.99
N SER A 199 -13.81 1.26 -19.29
CA SER A 199 -14.74 0.57 -20.19
C SER A 199 -16.07 0.23 -19.50
N SER A 200 -17.18 0.39 -20.23
CA SER A 200 -18.55 0.23 -19.70
C SER A 200 -19.03 -1.22 -19.53
N SER A 201 -18.14 -2.20 -19.64
CA SER A 201 -18.52 -3.63 -19.58
C SER A 201 -18.05 -4.28 -18.29
N ASP A 202 -19.00 -4.62 -17.42
CA ASP A 202 -18.74 -5.19 -16.08
C ASP A 202 -17.87 -6.46 -16.12
N ASN A 203 -18.03 -7.28 -17.16
CA ASN A 203 -17.22 -8.48 -17.36
C ASN A 203 -15.73 -8.17 -17.59
N LEU A 204 -15.41 -7.17 -18.42
CA LEU A 204 -14.01 -6.78 -18.67
C LEU A 204 -13.39 -6.16 -17.43
N VAL A 205 -14.16 -5.37 -16.67
CA VAL A 205 -13.73 -4.77 -15.42
C VAL A 205 -13.39 -5.85 -14.39
N SER A 206 -14.27 -6.85 -14.21
CA SER A 206 -14.01 -7.98 -13.30
C SER A 206 -12.77 -8.78 -13.69
N ILE A 207 -12.58 -9.07 -14.98
CA ILE A 207 -11.40 -9.80 -15.47
C ILE A 207 -10.13 -8.98 -15.23
N ALA A 208 -10.17 -7.67 -15.52
CA ALA A 208 -9.03 -6.78 -15.32
C ALA A 208 -8.61 -6.71 -13.85
N TYR A 209 -9.57 -6.63 -12.92
CA TYR A 209 -9.30 -6.69 -11.49
C TYR A 209 -8.64 -8.02 -11.09
N ALA A 210 -9.17 -9.15 -11.58
CA ALA A 210 -8.59 -10.47 -11.29
C ALA A 210 -7.14 -10.57 -11.81
N VAL A 211 -6.89 -10.18 -13.06
CA VAL A 211 -5.55 -10.22 -13.66
C VAL A 211 -4.59 -9.30 -12.90
N ARG A 212 -5.01 -8.08 -12.57
CA ARG A 212 -4.21 -7.13 -11.78
C ARG A 212 -3.81 -7.73 -10.43
N ASN A 213 -4.75 -8.34 -9.72
CA ASN A 213 -4.49 -8.92 -8.39
C ASN A 213 -3.53 -10.10 -8.49
N VAL A 214 -3.72 -10.99 -9.46
CA VAL A 214 -2.80 -12.12 -9.71
C VAL A 214 -1.39 -11.63 -10.06
N CYS A 215 -1.27 -10.63 -10.94
CA CYS A 215 0.04 -10.04 -11.28
C CYS A 215 0.71 -9.39 -10.07
N ASN A 216 -0.03 -8.63 -9.26
CA ASN A 216 0.51 -7.99 -8.07
C ASN A 216 0.92 -9.01 -7.00
N ALA A 217 0.12 -10.05 -6.78
CA ALA A 217 0.46 -11.16 -5.88
C ALA A 217 1.74 -11.87 -6.34
N THR A 218 1.84 -12.17 -7.64
CA THR A 218 3.02 -12.83 -8.22
C THR A 218 4.26 -11.94 -8.13
N LEU A 219 4.15 -10.63 -8.39
CA LEU A 219 5.25 -9.68 -8.25
C LEU A 219 5.73 -9.59 -6.80
N SER A 220 4.80 -9.48 -5.85
CA SER A 220 5.11 -9.46 -4.42
C SER A 220 5.81 -10.75 -3.99
N PHE A 221 5.29 -11.90 -4.39
CA PHE A 221 5.88 -13.21 -4.09
C PHE A 221 7.28 -13.39 -4.67
N LEU A 222 7.48 -13.03 -5.95
CA LEU A 222 8.79 -13.10 -6.61
C LEU A 222 9.79 -12.14 -5.97
N PHE A 223 9.36 -10.93 -5.63
CA PHE A 223 10.20 -9.94 -4.95
C PHE A 223 10.64 -10.43 -3.57
N THR A 224 9.70 -10.93 -2.77
CA THR A 224 9.98 -11.50 -1.44
C THR A 224 10.93 -12.70 -1.55
N THR A 225 10.65 -13.64 -2.45
CA THR A 225 11.52 -14.81 -2.66
C THR A 225 12.93 -14.38 -3.06
N SER A 226 13.06 -13.41 -3.97
CA SER A 226 14.35 -12.88 -4.41
C SER A 226 15.14 -12.21 -3.28
N LEU A 227 14.47 -11.46 -2.39
CA LEU A 227 15.12 -10.90 -1.20
C LEU A 227 15.60 -11.98 -0.22
N PHE A 228 14.80 -13.02 0.00
CA PHE A 228 15.16 -14.14 0.86
C PHE A 228 16.37 -14.91 0.32
N LEU A 229 16.36 -15.24 -0.97
CA LEU A 229 17.47 -15.92 -1.63
C LEU A 229 18.76 -15.09 -1.52
N TRP A 230 18.68 -13.79 -1.77
CA TRP A 230 19.85 -12.92 -1.67
C TRP A 230 20.38 -12.80 -0.23
N GLY A 231 19.48 -12.54 0.73
CA GLY A 231 19.83 -12.29 2.13
C GLY A 231 20.33 -13.52 2.88
N ILE A 232 19.85 -14.72 2.55
CA ILE A 232 20.18 -15.97 3.27
C ILE A 232 21.23 -16.80 2.54
N LEU A 233 21.12 -16.95 1.20
CA LEU A 233 21.94 -17.90 0.44
C LEU A 233 23.12 -17.24 -0.26
N ILE A 234 22.92 -16.12 -0.96
CA ILE A 234 23.94 -15.55 -1.86
C ILE A 234 24.97 -14.74 -1.08
N ASN A 235 24.54 -13.80 -0.23
CA ASN A 235 25.46 -12.83 0.36
C ASN A 235 25.26 -12.59 1.86
N ARG A 236 25.12 -13.70 2.61
CA ARG A 236 24.79 -13.71 4.05
C ARG A 236 25.68 -12.81 4.91
N LYS A 237 27.01 -12.79 4.68
CA LYS A 237 27.92 -11.98 5.52
C LYS A 237 27.75 -10.48 5.32
N GLN A 238 27.47 -10.04 4.09
CA GLN A 238 27.24 -8.61 3.79
C GLN A 238 25.81 -8.19 4.15
N ALA A 239 24.82 -9.05 3.93
CA ALA A 239 23.42 -8.76 4.21
C ALA A 239 23.15 -8.55 5.71
N TRP A 240 23.82 -9.29 6.59
CA TRP A 240 23.58 -9.27 8.03
C TRP A 240 24.63 -8.49 8.82
N ARG A 241 25.32 -7.56 8.17
CA ARG A 241 26.30 -6.71 8.86
C ARG A 241 25.59 -5.70 9.78
N THR A 242 25.95 -5.70 11.06
CA THR A 242 25.40 -4.80 12.07
C THR A 242 26.03 -3.40 12.03
N ASP A 243 27.20 -3.27 11.40
CA ASP A 243 27.92 -2.00 11.27
C ASP A 243 27.21 -1.09 10.26
N GLY A 244 26.55 -0.04 10.76
CA GLY A 244 25.87 0.98 9.94
C GLY A 244 24.37 0.76 9.73
N GLY A 245 23.73 -0.10 10.53
CA GLY A 245 22.26 -0.28 10.50
C GLY A 245 21.72 -1.13 9.35
N THR A 246 22.59 -1.63 8.46
CA THR A 246 22.20 -2.47 7.30
C THR A 246 21.37 -3.69 7.72
N ALA A 247 21.78 -4.40 8.78
CA ALA A 247 21.00 -5.53 9.29
C ALA A 247 19.59 -5.12 9.76
N ALA A 248 19.45 -3.98 10.45
CA ALA A 248 18.15 -3.50 10.91
C ALA A 248 17.23 -3.15 9.72
N PHE A 249 17.74 -2.42 8.73
CA PHE A 249 17.00 -2.13 7.50
C PHE A 249 16.64 -3.41 6.72
N GLY A 250 17.56 -4.37 6.64
CA GLY A 250 17.33 -5.67 6.00
C GLY A 250 16.24 -6.48 6.69
N THR A 251 16.24 -6.54 8.03
CA THR A 251 15.17 -7.20 8.80
C THR A 251 13.81 -6.54 8.57
N ALA A 252 13.76 -5.20 8.64
CA ALA A 252 12.53 -4.46 8.40
C ALA A 252 12.00 -4.71 6.98
N ALA A 253 12.87 -4.67 5.97
CA ALA A 253 12.50 -4.95 4.58
C ALA A 253 11.98 -6.38 4.40
N LEU A 254 12.63 -7.39 4.99
CA LEU A 254 12.17 -8.79 4.90
C LEU A 254 10.83 -8.99 5.61
N THR A 255 10.64 -8.43 6.81
CA THR A 255 9.35 -8.52 7.52
C THR A 255 8.23 -7.87 6.73
N LEU A 256 8.47 -6.67 6.19
CA LEU A 256 7.48 -5.96 5.39
C LEU A 256 7.16 -6.68 4.08
N ALA A 257 8.16 -7.30 3.44
CA ALA A 257 7.98 -8.10 2.24
C ALA A 257 7.07 -9.32 2.51
N VAL A 258 7.30 -10.05 3.61
CA VAL A 258 6.44 -11.19 4.01
C VAL A 258 5.02 -10.74 4.30
N ILE A 259 4.85 -9.66 5.09
CA ILE A 259 3.52 -9.12 5.41
C ILE A 259 2.80 -8.68 4.13
N SER A 260 3.49 -7.95 3.25
CA SER A 260 2.94 -7.49 1.97
C SER A 260 2.51 -8.65 1.08
N THR A 261 3.34 -9.69 0.95
CA THR A 261 2.99 -10.89 0.18
C THR A 261 1.81 -11.63 0.79
N ALA A 262 1.79 -11.81 2.11
CA ALA A 262 0.67 -12.46 2.79
C ALA A 262 -0.64 -11.70 2.58
N LEU A 263 -0.63 -10.37 2.75
CA LEU A 263 -1.79 -9.54 2.52
C LEU A 263 -2.29 -9.61 1.07
N THR A 264 -1.38 -9.60 0.09
CA THR A 264 -1.75 -9.66 -1.34
C THR A 264 -2.26 -11.03 -1.78
N LEU A 265 -1.98 -12.09 -1.02
CA LEU A 265 -2.52 -13.44 -1.28
C LEU A 265 -3.89 -13.65 -0.63
N ILE A 266 -4.14 -13.00 0.50
CA ILE A 266 -5.39 -13.11 1.27
C ILE A 266 -6.48 -12.18 0.72
N TYR A 267 -6.09 -10.99 0.28
CA TYR A 267 -6.99 -9.91 -0.17
C TYR A 267 -6.80 -9.58 -1.64
#